data_AF-A0A926Q2H7-F1
#
_entry.id   AF-A0A926Q2H7-F1
#
_cell.length_a   1.000
_cell.length_b   1.000
_cell.length_c   1.000
_cell.angle_alpha   90.00
_cell.angle_beta   90.00
_cell.angle_gamma   90.00
#
_symmetry.space_group_name_H-M   'P 1'
#
loop_
_entity.id
_entity.type
_entity.pdbx_description
1 polymer ?
#
loop_
_entity_poly.entity_id
_entity_poly.type
_entity_poly.pdbx_seq_one_letter_code
_entity_poly.pdbx_strand_id
1 'polypeptide(L)'
;MLTKDKKGEIEVPKHYAYAYIKQKIKELNISEKFLFDKSIISRSELIKLKNGEREGLTYKKFYKLYKGFGDTALNATTIIYPDLDLTLTKYTPPKRNEFGSLMNQFEKSENLPEEIAAKTGIPLSRIKQIYFRTGSPEAYELLLIEKAVGKNSGELFEKFNKDKSR
;
A
#
# COMPACT_ATOMS: atom_id res chain seq x y z
N MET A 1 -0.19 8.45 -8.11
CA MET A 1 -1.04 9.26 -7.21
C MET A 1 -2.48 8.75 -7.21
N LEU A 2 -3.28 9.06 -6.18
CA LEU A 2 -4.72 8.75 -6.18
C LEU A 2 -5.53 9.79 -6.98
N THR A 3 -6.50 9.31 -7.76
CA THR A 3 -7.45 10.15 -8.49
C THR A 3 -8.57 10.64 -7.57
N LYS A 4 -9.21 11.75 -7.96
CA LYS A 4 -10.43 12.24 -7.31
C LYS A 4 -11.62 12.00 -8.21
N ASP A 5 -12.74 11.62 -7.62
CA ASP A 5 -14.01 11.44 -8.31
C ASP A 5 -14.66 12.80 -8.64
N LYS A 6 -15.85 12.75 -9.27
CA LYS A 6 -16.61 13.95 -9.67
C LYS A 6 -17.07 14.81 -8.48
N LYS A 7 -17.05 14.28 -7.25
CA LYS A 7 -17.39 14.97 -6.00
C LYS A 7 -16.15 15.49 -5.27
N GLY A 8 -14.95 15.24 -5.79
CA GLY A 8 -13.69 15.60 -5.17
C GLY A 8 -13.23 14.64 -4.07
N GLU A 9 -13.94 13.51 -3.89
CA GLU A 9 -13.55 12.44 -3.00
C GLU A 9 -12.46 11.58 -3.66
N ILE A 10 -11.63 10.94 -2.85
CA ILE A 10 -10.56 10.10 -3.38
C ILE A 10 -11.15 8.79 -3.89
N GLU A 11 -10.82 8.46 -5.13
CA GLU A 11 -11.18 7.19 -5.71
C GLU A 11 -10.24 6.10 -5.18
N VAL A 12 -10.81 5.14 -4.46
CA VAL A 12 -10.06 4.00 -3.93
C VAL A 12 -9.67 3.10 -5.10
N PRO A 13 -8.37 2.81 -5.30
CA PRO A 13 -7.93 1.97 -6.42
C PRO A 13 -8.54 0.58 -6.32
N LYS A 14 -9.20 0.17 -7.40
CA LYS A 14 -9.73 -1.20 -7.52
C LYS A 14 -8.55 -2.17 -7.59
N HIS A 15 -8.63 -3.25 -6.80
CA HIS A 15 -7.64 -4.32 -6.86
C HIS A 15 -8.11 -5.50 -7.72
N TYR A 16 -7.17 -6.15 -8.37
CA TYR A 16 -7.35 -7.33 -9.21
C TYR A 16 -6.59 -8.53 -8.66
N ALA A 17 -6.63 -8.69 -7.32
CA ALA A 17 -6.04 -9.84 -6.63
C ALA A 17 -6.48 -11.19 -7.22
N TYR A 18 -7.72 -11.29 -7.72
CA TYR A 18 -8.19 -12.49 -8.42
C TYR A 18 -7.38 -12.81 -9.69
N ALA A 19 -7.03 -11.79 -10.47
CA ALA A 19 -6.32 -11.95 -11.73
C ALA A 19 -4.89 -12.43 -11.43
N TYR A 20 -4.25 -11.80 -10.45
CA TYR A 20 -2.95 -12.21 -9.94
C TYR A 20 -2.93 -13.66 -9.47
N ILE A 21 -3.91 -14.08 -8.65
CA ILE A 21 -3.99 -15.47 -8.15
C ILE A 21 -4.15 -16.46 -9.31
N LYS A 22 -5.08 -16.20 -10.25
CA LYS A 22 -5.31 -17.08 -11.41
C LYS A 22 -4.09 -17.19 -12.30
N GLN A 23 -3.40 -16.07 -12.54
CA GLN A 23 -2.17 -16.04 -13.30
C GLN A 23 -1.08 -16.89 -12.64
N LYS A 24 -0.83 -16.72 -11.34
CA LYS A 24 0.21 -17.48 -10.62
C LYS A 24 -0.07 -18.97 -10.51
N ILE A 25 -1.33 -19.36 -10.35
CA ILE A 25 -1.74 -20.78 -10.41
C ILE A 25 -1.32 -21.41 -11.73
N LYS A 26 -1.59 -20.72 -12.85
CA LYS A 26 -1.28 -21.20 -14.19
C LYS A 26 0.22 -21.21 -14.46
N GLU A 27 0.93 -20.13 -14.11
CA GLU A 27 2.38 -19.99 -14.31
C GLU A 27 3.18 -21.05 -13.55
N LEU A 28 2.79 -21.33 -12.31
CA LEU A 28 3.52 -22.27 -11.44
C LEU A 28 3.01 -23.71 -11.59
N ASN A 29 1.97 -23.95 -12.40
CA ASN A 29 1.30 -25.24 -12.56
C ASN A 29 0.93 -25.89 -11.20
N ILE A 30 0.44 -25.06 -10.27
CA ILE A 30 0.07 -25.50 -8.92
C ILE A 30 -1.45 -25.61 -8.78
N SER A 31 -1.91 -26.55 -7.96
CA SER A 31 -3.34 -26.64 -7.65
C SER A 31 -3.79 -25.55 -6.66
N GLU A 32 -5.07 -25.20 -6.67
CA GLU A 32 -5.65 -24.34 -5.62
C GLU A 32 -5.45 -24.93 -4.22
N LYS A 33 -5.46 -26.27 -4.10
CA LYS A 33 -5.17 -26.98 -2.85
C LYS A 33 -3.76 -26.70 -2.35
N PHE A 34 -2.77 -26.78 -3.23
CA PHE A 34 -1.39 -26.43 -2.90
C PHE A 34 -1.26 -24.99 -2.40
N LEU A 35 -2.05 -24.08 -2.98
CA LEU A 35 -2.15 -22.68 -2.56
C LEU A 35 -2.76 -22.55 -1.16
N PHE A 36 -3.80 -23.32 -0.81
CA PHE A 36 -4.33 -23.35 0.55
C PHE A 36 -3.31 -23.87 1.57
N ASP A 37 -2.58 -24.91 1.21
CA ASP A 37 -1.61 -25.55 2.11
C ASP A 37 -0.34 -24.69 2.32
N LYS A 38 0.00 -23.83 1.35
CA LYS A 38 1.17 -22.94 1.41
C LYS A 38 0.84 -21.48 1.75
N SER A 39 -0.38 -21.02 1.48
CA SER A 39 -0.73 -19.62 1.71
C SER A 39 -1.02 -19.36 3.18
N ILE A 40 -0.60 -18.19 3.64
CA ILE A 40 -0.87 -17.69 5.00
C ILE A 40 -2.25 -16.98 5.05
N ILE A 41 -3.11 -17.23 4.05
CA ILE A 41 -4.43 -16.63 3.86
C ILE A 41 -5.47 -17.73 4.01
N SER A 42 -6.54 -17.46 4.77
CA SER A 42 -7.57 -18.47 5.00
C SER A 42 -8.28 -18.84 3.69
N ARG A 43 -8.76 -20.09 3.62
CA ARG A 43 -9.48 -20.63 2.47
C ARG A 43 -10.66 -19.76 2.05
N SER A 44 -11.46 -19.31 3.03
CA SER A 44 -12.61 -18.42 2.79
C SER A 44 -12.19 -17.07 2.23
N GLU A 45 -11.05 -16.53 2.65
CA GLU A 45 -10.56 -15.25 2.19
C GLU A 45 -10.01 -15.32 0.76
N LEU A 46 -9.26 -16.38 0.45
CA LEU A 46 -8.76 -16.62 -0.90
C LEU A 46 -9.92 -16.76 -1.90
N ILE A 47 -10.99 -17.48 -1.53
CA ILE A 47 -12.18 -17.62 -2.37
C ILE A 47 -12.81 -16.25 -2.65
N LYS A 48 -13.02 -15.43 -1.62
CA LYS A 48 -13.58 -14.08 -1.78
C LYS A 48 -12.69 -13.19 -2.66
N LEU A 49 -11.37 -13.24 -2.47
CA LEU A 49 -10.42 -12.53 -3.32
C LEU A 49 -10.46 -13.02 -4.77
N LYS A 50 -10.53 -14.34 -4.99
CA LYS A 50 -10.59 -14.98 -6.33
C LYS A 50 -11.90 -14.67 -7.07
N ASN A 51 -12.99 -14.52 -6.34
CA ASN A 51 -14.29 -14.18 -6.92
C ASN A 51 -14.48 -12.68 -7.12
N GLY A 52 -13.55 -11.83 -6.64
CA GLY A 52 -13.69 -10.38 -6.69
C GLY A 52 -14.72 -9.82 -5.70
N GLU A 53 -15.09 -10.59 -4.68
CA GLU A 53 -16.07 -10.23 -3.65
C GLU A 53 -15.46 -9.38 -2.52
N ARG A 54 -14.14 -9.14 -2.56
CA ARG A 54 -13.45 -8.22 -1.65
C ARG A 54 -13.24 -6.88 -2.34
N GLU A 55 -13.74 -5.83 -1.71
CA GLU A 55 -13.49 -4.45 -2.14
C GLU A 55 -12.11 -3.95 -1.67
N GLY A 56 -11.69 -4.34 -0.47
CA GLY A 56 -10.43 -3.93 0.15
C GLY A 56 -9.38 -5.04 0.21
N LEU A 57 -8.11 -4.64 0.11
CA LEU A 57 -6.96 -5.52 0.22
C LEU A 57 -5.93 -4.89 1.16
N THR A 58 -5.96 -5.32 2.41
CA THR A 58 -5.04 -4.81 3.43
C THR A 58 -3.59 -5.14 3.10
N TYR A 59 -2.65 -4.32 3.61
CA TYR A 59 -1.22 -4.52 3.38
C TYR A 59 -0.74 -5.94 3.76
N LYS A 60 -1.31 -6.52 4.83
CA LYS A 60 -0.97 -7.88 5.29
C LYS A 60 -1.37 -8.94 4.29
N LYS A 61 -2.57 -8.81 3.70
CA LYS A 61 -3.07 -9.78 2.72
C LYS A 61 -2.24 -9.69 1.44
N PHE A 62 -1.99 -8.48 0.97
CA PHE A 62 -1.09 -8.25 -0.16
C PHE A 62 0.31 -8.84 0.08
N TYR A 63 0.91 -8.57 1.24
CA TYR A 63 2.19 -9.13 1.65
C TYR A 63 2.20 -10.66 1.59
N LYS A 64 1.22 -11.28 2.23
CA LYS A 64 1.09 -12.75 2.26
C LYS A 64 0.86 -13.35 0.88
N LEU A 65 0.12 -12.67 -0.01
CA LEU A 65 -0.10 -13.13 -1.38
C LEU A 65 1.22 -13.23 -2.13
N TYR A 66 1.94 -12.12 -2.29
CA TYR A 66 3.14 -12.14 -3.13
C TYR A 66 4.25 -13.02 -2.54
N LYS A 67 4.43 -13.01 -1.20
CA LYS A 67 5.38 -13.90 -0.53
C LYS A 67 5.01 -15.37 -0.67
N GLY A 68 3.71 -15.70 -0.59
CA GLY A 68 3.22 -17.07 -0.75
C GLY A 68 3.52 -17.65 -2.14
N PHE A 69 3.56 -16.80 -3.18
CA PHE A 69 3.96 -17.19 -4.53
C PHE A 69 5.47 -17.07 -4.80
N GLY A 70 6.26 -16.65 -3.82
CA GLY A 70 7.69 -16.36 -4.04
C GLY A 70 7.95 -15.20 -5.00
N ASP A 71 6.99 -14.29 -5.17
CA ASP A 71 7.10 -13.14 -6.07
C ASP A 71 7.62 -11.89 -5.32
N THR A 72 7.77 -10.79 -6.06
CA THR A 72 8.14 -9.48 -5.53
C THR A 72 6.93 -8.57 -5.37
N ALA A 73 7.01 -7.60 -4.45
CA ALA A 73 5.97 -6.60 -4.28
C ALA A 73 5.75 -5.78 -5.56
N LEU A 74 6.82 -5.49 -6.31
CA LEU A 74 6.75 -4.74 -7.56
C LEU A 74 5.91 -5.49 -8.62
N ASN A 75 6.25 -6.74 -8.90
CA ASN A 75 5.52 -7.56 -9.88
C ASN A 75 4.05 -7.73 -9.47
N ALA A 76 3.81 -8.06 -8.20
CA ALA A 76 2.45 -8.21 -7.68
C ALA A 76 1.66 -6.91 -7.82
N THR A 77 2.27 -5.74 -7.59
CA THR A 77 1.61 -4.44 -7.75
C THR A 77 1.14 -4.21 -9.19
N THR A 78 1.97 -4.52 -10.19
CA THR A 78 1.60 -4.30 -11.60
C THR A 78 0.38 -5.09 -12.06
N ILE A 79 0.11 -6.23 -11.42
CA ILE A 79 -1.03 -7.09 -11.77
C ILE A 79 -2.24 -6.81 -10.87
N ILE A 80 -2.00 -6.61 -9.57
CA ILE A 80 -3.07 -6.40 -8.59
C ILE A 80 -3.61 -4.98 -8.68
N TYR A 81 -2.78 -4.00 -9.02
CA TYR A 81 -3.16 -2.60 -9.13
C TYR A 81 -2.64 -2.02 -10.46
N PRO A 82 -3.13 -2.50 -11.62
CA PRO A 82 -2.66 -2.07 -12.93
C PRO A 82 -2.90 -0.57 -13.17
N ASP A 83 -3.96 -0.02 -12.55
CA ASP A 83 -4.35 1.37 -12.68
C ASP A 83 -3.77 2.27 -11.57
N LEU A 84 -2.98 1.71 -10.64
CA LEU A 84 -2.34 2.49 -9.58
C LEU A 84 -1.09 3.17 -10.13
N ASP A 85 -1.22 4.47 -10.35
CA ASP A 85 -0.09 5.32 -10.62
C ASP A 85 0.80 5.44 -9.37
N LEU A 86 2.08 5.04 -9.49
CA LEU A 86 3.08 5.16 -8.44
C LEU A 86 3.95 6.42 -8.58
N THR A 87 3.65 7.29 -9.54
CA THR A 87 4.27 8.61 -9.61
C THR A 87 3.76 9.47 -8.45
N LEU A 88 4.69 10.25 -7.89
CA LEU A 88 4.45 11.10 -6.72
C LEU A 88 4.44 12.56 -7.14
N THR A 89 3.58 13.32 -6.48
CA THR A 89 3.58 14.77 -6.62
C THR A 89 4.79 15.37 -5.92
N LYS A 90 5.38 16.42 -6.51
CA LYS A 90 6.41 17.19 -5.83
C LYS A 90 5.78 17.97 -4.67
N TYR A 91 6.23 17.73 -3.45
CA TYR A 91 5.84 18.52 -2.29
C TYR A 91 6.63 19.83 -2.27
N THR A 92 5.92 20.95 -2.18
CA THR A 92 6.51 22.27 -1.91
C THR A 92 6.03 22.70 -0.54
N PRO A 93 6.93 22.81 0.47
CA PRO A 93 6.54 23.28 1.79
C PRO A 93 5.94 24.69 1.71
N PRO A 94 4.92 25.00 2.54
CA PRO A 94 4.37 26.34 2.60
C PRO A 94 5.46 27.36 2.99
N LYS A 95 5.32 28.58 2.48
CA LYS A 95 6.25 29.67 2.80
C LYS A 95 6.22 29.94 4.31
N ARG A 96 7.39 29.90 4.94
CA ARG A 96 7.57 30.23 6.35
C ARG A 96 7.55 31.74 6.53
N ASN A 97 6.92 32.22 7.61
CA ASN A 97 7.09 33.59 8.08
C ASN A 97 8.41 33.71 8.88
N GLU A 98 8.69 34.89 9.44
CA GLU A 98 9.92 35.14 10.20
C GLU A 98 10.08 34.16 11.38
N PHE A 99 9.02 33.98 12.17
CA PHE A 99 9.02 33.03 13.29
C PHE A 99 9.24 31.58 12.81
N GLY A 100 8.55 31.15 11.75
CA GLY A 100 8.71 29.81 11.19
C GLY A 100 10.10 29.56 10.62
N SER A 101 10.79 30.61 10.14
CA SER A 101 12.18 30.53 9.68
C SER A 101 13.14 30.38 10.86
N LEU A 102 12.92 31.12 11.95
CA LEU A 102 13.66 30.97 13.20
C LEU A 102 13.50 29.56 13.77
N MET A 103 12.29 29.00 13.73
CA MET A 103 12.00 27.67 14.28
C MET A 103 12.51 26.52 13.42
N ASN A 104 12.77 26.74 12.13
CA ASN A 104 13.22 25.70 11.19
C ASN A 104 14.48 24.96 11.66
N GLN A 105 15.38 25.64 12.38
CA GLN A 105 16.61 25.04 12.92
C GLN A 105 16.38 23.99 14.02
N PHE A 106 15.19 23.99 14.63
CA PHE A 106 14.83 23.08 15.71
C PHE A 106 13.91 21.94 15.26
N GLU A 107 13.48 21.95 13.99
CA GLU A 107 12.60 20.92 13.44
C GLU A 107 13.41 19.72 12.91
N LYS A 108 13.02 18.50 13.29
CA LYS A 108 13.46 17.24 12.64
C LYS A 108 12.33 16.78 11.72
N SER A 109 12.38 17.15 10.45
CA SER A 109 11.18 17.17 9.59
C SER A 109 11.39 16.47 8.23
N GLU A 110 11.86 15.23 8.25
CA GLU A 110 11.80 14.37 7.06
C GLU A 110 10.54 13.51 7.07
N ASN A 111 9.86 13.41 5.92
CA ASN A 111 8.72 12.52 5.72
C ASN A 111 7.57 12.78 6.70
N LEU A 112 7.28 14.05 6.94
CA LEU A 112 6.15 14.46 7.77
C LEU A 112 4.82 13.93 7.20
N PRO A 113 3.81 13.65 8.04
CA PRO A 113 2.48 13.25 7.59
C PRO A 113 1.90 14.16 6.50
N GLU A 114 2.12 15.47 6.61
CA GLU A 114 1.71 16.50 5.65
C GLU A 114 2.41 16.33 4.29
N GLU A 115 3.72 16.08 4.30
CA GLU A 115 4.51 15.83 3.10
C GLU A 115 4.05 14.55 2.39
N ILE A 116 3.85 13.47 3.15
CA ILE A 116 3.41 12.17 2.60
C ILE A 116 2.01 12.29 2.01
N ALA A 117 1.08 12.95 2.71
CA ALA A 117 -0.27 13.20 2.21
C ALA A 117 -0.22 13.96 0.87
N ALA A 118 0.60 15.01 0.78
CA ALA A 118 0.75 15.79 -0.45
C ALA A 118 1.38 14.99 -1.60
N LYS A 119 2.41 14.17 -1.34
CA LYS A 119 3.08 13.35 -2.36
C LYS A 119 2.16 12.25 -2.91
N THR A 120 1.41 11.59 -2.02
CA THR A 120 0.63 10.38 -2.35
C THR A 120 -0.79 10.69 -2.82
N GLY A 121 -1.34 11.83 -2.40
CA GLY A 121 -2.76 12.17 -2.57
C GLY A 121 -3.66 11.57 -1.50
N ILE A 122 -3.15 10.76 -0.56
CA ILE A 122 -3.92 10.20 0.56
C ILE A 122 -4.31 11.34 1.52
N PRO A 123 -5.54 11.37 2.09
CA PRO A 123 -5.93 12.43 3.01
C PRO A 123 -5.01 12.50 4.21
N LEU A 124 -4.66 13.71 4.64
CA LEU A 124 -3.85 13.91 5.84
C LEU A 124 -4.48 13.27 7.08
N SER A 125 -5.81 13.31 7.19
CA SER A 125 -6.55 12.63 8.26
C SER A 125 -6.31 11.12 8.25
N ARG A 126 -6.27 10.50 7.06
CA ARG A 126 -6.00 9.07 6.89
C ARG A 126 -4.53 8.73 7.17
N ILE A 127 -3.58 9.53 6.67
CA ILE A 127 -2.16 9.37 7.03
C ILE A 127 -1.96 9.46 8.55
N LYS A 128 -2.59 10.44 9.22
CA LYS A 128 -2.52 10.57 10.68
C LYS A 128 -3.14 9.39 11.42
N GLN A 129 -4.22 8.80 10.89
CA GLN A 129 -4.78 7.56 11.45
C GLN A 129 -3.82 6.37 11.32
N ILE A 130 -3.11 6.25 10.20
CA ILE A 130 -2.12 5.19 9.98
C ILE A 130 -0.90 5.39 10.90
N TYR A 131 -0.45 6.64 11.08
CA TYR A 131 0.74 6.98 11.85
C TYR A 131 0.55 6.92 13.36
N PHE A 132 -0.55 7.48 13.86
CA PHE A 132 -0.70 7.78 15.29
C PHE A 132 -1.82 6.99 15.98
N ARG A 133 -2.57 6.18 15.23
CA ARG A 133 -3.71 5.43 15.75
C ARG A 133 -3.65 3.97 15.30
N THR A 134 -4.75 3.25 15.41
CA THR A 134 -4.89 1.84 15.06
C THR A 134 -5.16 1.59 13.57
N GLY A 135 -4.96 2.60 12.71
CA GLY A 135 -5.27 2.50 11.29
C GLY A 135 -4.32 1.54 10.56
N SER A 136 -4.77 0.31 10.30
CA SER A 136 -4.08 -0.57 9.37
C SER A 136 -4.19 0.02 7.96
N PRO A 137 -3.07 0.21 7.23
CA PRO A 137 -3.13 0.68 5.85
C PRO A 137 -3.70 -0.39 4.90
N GLU A 138 -4.39 0.05 3.87
CA GLU A 138 -4.62 -0.75 2.67
C GLU A 138 -3.31 -0.94 1.91
N ALA A 139 -3.22 -1.95 1.04
CA ALA A 139 -1.98 -2.25 0.33
C ALA A 139 -1.55 -1.10 -0.59
N TYR A 140 -2.49 -0.50 -1.33
CA TYR A 140 -2.19 0.65 -2.18
C TYR A 140 -1.68 1.85 -1.37
N GLU A 141 -2.21 2.08 -0.16
CA GLU A 141 -1.76 3.16 0.71
C GLU A 141 -0.30 2.94 1.11
N LEU A 142 0.04 1.71 1.53
CA LEU A 142 1.41 1.40 1.94
C LEU A 142 2.40 1.42 0.78
N LEU A 143 1.99 1.01 -0.43
CA LEU A 143 2.79 1.12 -1.66
C LEU A 143 3.14 2.59 -1.97
N LEU A 144 2.14 3.48 -1.89
CA LEU A 144 2.36 4.91 -2.13
C LEU A 144 3.23 5.55 -1.03
N ILE A 145 3.00 5.20 0.24
CA ILE A 145 3.80 5.68 1.37
C ILE A 145 5.26 5.22 1.24
N GLU A 146 5.49 3.95 0.92
CA GLU A 146 6.82 3.39 0.71
C GLU A 146 7.60 4.17 -0.36
N LYS A 147 6.93 4.48 -1.48
CA LYS A 147 7.52 5.31 -2.51
C LYS A 147 7.77 6.74 -2.02
N ALA A 148 6.82 7.34 -1.28
CA ALA A 148 6.90 8.72 -0.79
C ALA A 148 8.06 8.98 0.17
N VAL A 149 8.46 7.95 0.92
CA VAL A 149 9.59 7.99 1.85
C VAL A 149 10.88 7.42 1.26
N GLY A 150 10.93 7.22 -0.06
CA GLY A 150 12.14 6.86 -0.80
C GLY A 150 12.60 5.42 -0.58
N LYS A 151 11.69 4.50 -0.24
CA LYS A 151 12.01 3.10 0.02
C LYS A 151 11.76 2.23 -1.21
N ASN A 152 12.43 1.08 -1.22
CA ASN A 152 12.28 0.10 -2.28
C ASN A 152 10.94 -0.66 -2.13
N SER A 153 10.36 -1.09 -3.24
CA SER A 153 9.10 -1.83 -3.25
C SER A 153 9.16 -3.08 -2.36
N GLY A 154 8.27 -3.16 -1.37
CA GLY A 154 8.17 -4.25 -0.41
C GLY A 154 9.00 -4.10 0.87
N GLU A 155 9.90 -3.10 0.97
CA GLU A 155 10.72 -2.88 2.16
C GLU A 155 9.89 -2.57 3.42
N LEU A 156 8.94 -1.65 3.34
CA LEU A 156 8.03 -1.32 4.44
C LEU A 156 7.10 -2.50 4.77
N PHE A 157 6.65 -3.25 3.75
CA PHE A 157 5.84 -4.44 3.97
C PHE A 157 6.60 -5.50 4.78
N GLU A 158 7.87 -5.75 4.44
CA GLU A 158 8.74 -6.67 5.18
C GLU A 158 8.93 -6.19 6.63
N LYS A 159 9.25 -4.91 6.85
CA LYS A 159 9.44 -4.35 8.20
C LYS A 159 8.18 -4.46 9.05
N PHE A 160 7.04 -4.00 8.54
CA PHE A 160 5.77 -4.02 9.27
C PHE A 160 5.28 -5.43 9.65
N ASN A 161 5.63 -6.44 8.86
CA ASN A 161 5.23 -7.82 9.12
C ASN A 161 6.28 -8.61 9.94
N LYS A 162 7.56 -8.27 9.87
CA LYS A 162 8.61 -8.87 10.71
C LYS A 162 8.53 -8.41 12.17
N ASP A 163 8.22 -7.14 12.43
CA ASP A 163 8.11 -6.58 13.78
C ASP A 163 6.93 -7.13 14.60
N LYS A 164 6.04 -7.91 13.98
CA LYS A 164 4.87 -8.54 14.63
C LYS A 164 4.99 -10.05 14.82
N SER A 165 6.18 -10.60 14.54
CA SER A 165 6.50 -12.02 14.71
C SER A 165 7.33 -12.28 15.98
N ARG A 166 7.36 -11.31 16.91
CA ARG A 166 7.93 -11.41 18.25
C ARG A 166 6.82 -11.34 19.29
#